data_AF-A0A8B9BIR7-F1
#
_entry.id   AF-A0A8B9BIR7-F1
#
_cell.length_a   1.000
_cell.length_b   1.000
_cell.length_c   1.000
_cell.angle_alpha   90.00
_cell.angle_beta   90.00
_cell.angle_gamma   90.00
#
_symmetry.space_group_name_H-M   'P 1'
#
loop_
_entity.id
_entity.type
_entity.pdbx_description
1 polymer ?
#
loop_
_entity_poly.entity_id
_entity_poly.type
_entity_poly.pdbx_seq_one_letter_code
_entity_poly.pdbx_strand_id
1 'polypeptide(L)'
;RHLLGGGGARWRRGAAGPGGGGAERGCSRPQLAKDLLHPSPEEEKRKHKKKRLVQSPNSYFMDVKCPGCYKITTVFSHAQTVVLCVGCSTVLCQPTGGKARL
;
A
#
# COMPACT_ATOMS: atom_id res chain seq x y z
N ARG A 1 1.38 63.64 -44.11
CA ARG A 1 2.62 63.80 -44.91
C ARG A 1 3.57 64.71 -44.14
N HIS A 2 4.76 64.20 -43.82
CA HIS A 2 6.08 64.85 -43.67
C HIS A 2 6.93 64.09 -42.62
N LEU A 3 7.58 63.02 -43.07
CA LEU A 3 9.05 62.84 -43.09
C LEU A 3 9.89 63.37 -41.90
N LEU A 4 10.59 62.43 -41.23
CA LEU A 4 12.07 62.36 -40.99
C LEU A 4 12.55 62.09 -39.56
N GLY A 5 13.55 61.21 -39.46
CA GLY A 5 14.58 61.16 -38.41
C GLY A 5 14.20 60.27 -37.22
N GLY A 6 14.99 59.34 -36.72
CA GLY A 6 16.44 59.15 -36.85
C GLY A 6 16.98 58.83 -35.45
N GLY A 7 17.83 57.81 -35.35
CA GLY A 7 18.91 57.77 -34.35
C GLY A 7 18.65 57.06 -33.02
N GLY A 8 19.64 56.23 -32.65
CA GLY A 8 20.20 56.30 -31.31
C GLY A 8 19.93 55.10 -30.41
N ALA A 9 20.87 54.15 -30.42
CA ALA A 9 21.00 53.11 -29.41
C ALA A 9 20.95 53.68 -27.99
N ARG A 10 20.15 53.08 -27.11
CA ARG A 10 20.23 53.32 -25.67
C ARG A 10 20.48 51.99 -24.96
N TRP A 11 21.76 51.67 -24.83
CA TRP A 11 22.26 50.70 -23.87
C TRP A 11 21.95 51.20 -22.46
N ARG A 12 20.91 50.66 -21.81
CA ARG A 12 20.75 50.80 -20.35
C ARG A 12 21.19 49.52 -19.66
N ARG A 13 22.42 49.63 -19.13
CA ARG A 13 22.96 49.02 -17.91
C ARG A 13 21.94 48.23 -17.08
N GLY A 14 22.21 46.94 -16.94
CA GLY A 14 21.67 46.13 -15.86
C GLY A 14 22.10 46.69 -14.50
N ALA A 15 21.12 46.90 -13.62
CA ALA A 15 21.35 47.17 -12.22
C ALA A 15 21.34 45.83 -11.48
N ALA A 16 22.36 45.62 -10.66
CA ALA A 16 22.52 44.47 -9.79
C ALA A 16 21.79 44.66 -8.44
N GLY A 17 21.11 43.61 -7.99
CA GLY A 17 20.85 43.23 -6.60
C GLY A 17 19.69 43.93 -5.85
N PRO A 18 19.19 43.36 -4.73
CA PRO A 18 19.76 42.25 -3.94
C PRO A 18 18.78 41.11 -3.57
N GLY A 19 19.33 40.01 -3.04
CA GLY A 19 18.75 39.37 -1.86
C GLY A 19 17.91 38.12 -2.05
N GLY A 20 18.53 36.96 -1.80
CA GLY A 20 18.08 36.01 -0.78
C GLY A 20 16.82 35.19 -1.04
N GLY A 21 16.99 33.87 -1.16
CA GLY A 21 15.92 32.90 -0.93
C GLY A 21 16.03 31.72 -1.88
N GLY A 22 16.64 30.63 -1.42
CA GLY A 22 16.69 29.37 -2.14
C GLY A 22 15.29 28.85 -2.43
N ALA A 23 14.89 28.89 -3.69
CA ALA A 23 13.82 28.06 -4.20
C ALA A 23 14.47 27.05 -5.13
N GLU A 24 14.80 25.89 -4.57
CA GLU A 24 15.13 24.72 -5.36
C GLU A 24 13.96 24.48 -6.31
N ARG A 25 14.14 24.87 -7.56
CA ARG A 25 13.22 24.59 -8.65
C ARG A 25 13.27 23.10 -8.89
N GLY A 26 12.49 22.36 -8.10
CA GLY A 26 12.13 20.99 -8.40
C GLY A 26 11.34 20.98 -9.69
N CYS A 27 12.03 20.74 -10.81
CA CYS A 27 11.39 20.18 -12.00
C CYS A 27 10.64 18.94 -11.50
N SER A 28 9.31 18.96 -11.59
CA SER A 28 8.45 17.84 -11.19
C SER A 28 8.84 16.63 -12.05
N ARG A 29 9.77 15.84 -11.52
CA ARG A 29 10.29 14.62 -12.15
C ARG A 29 9.07 13.74 -12.40
N PRO A 30 8.73 13.41 -13.66
CA PRO A 30 7.68 12.44 -13.92
C PRO A 30 8.04 11.18 -13.13
N GLN A 31 7.09 10.56 -12.44
CA GLN A 31 7.33 9.38 -11.61
C GLN A 31 7.95 8.27 -12.48
N LEU A 32 9.28 8.18 -12.47
CA LEU A 32 10.06 7.25 -13.26
C LEU A 32 9.92 5.86 -12.64
N ALA A 33 8.96 5.09 -13.17
CA ALA A 33 8.74 3.66 -12.95
C ALA A 33 8.41 3.21 -11.50
N LYS A 34 7.45 2.29 -11.39
CA LYS A 34 7.15 1.61 -10.12
C LYS A 34 8.31 0.67 -9.79
N ASP A 35 8.87 0.77 -8.59
CA ASP A 35 9.87 -0.18 -8.10
C ASP A 35 9.21 -1.56 -7.97
N LEU A 36 9.66 -2.52 -8.80
CA LEU A 36 9.11 -3.87 -8.86
C LEU A 36 9.78 -4.80 -7.85
N LEU A 37 11.00 -4.49 -7.41
CA LEU A 37 11.80 -5.34 -6.53
C LEU A 37 11.52 -5.07 -5.06
N HIS A 38 11.17 -3.82 -4.72
CA HIS A 38 10.85 -3.42 -3.34
C HIS A 38 9.49 -2.70 -3.29
N PRO A 39 8.38 -3.41 -3.59
CA PRO A 39 7.05 -2.83 -3.47
C PRO A 39 6.74 -2.48 -2.02
N SER A 40 5.87 -1.48 -1.82
CA SER A 40 5.39 -1.16 -0.48
C SER A 40 4.54 -2.32 0.10
N PRO A 41 4.58 -2.58 1.43
CA PRO A 41 3.78 -3.64 2.05
C PRO A 41 2.26 -3.51 1.81
N GLU A 42 1.78 -2.28 1.63
CA GLU A 42 0.39 -1.98 1.35
C GLU A 42 0.00 -2.42 -0.06
N GLU A 43 0.85 -2.17 -1.05
CA GLU A 43 0.65 -2.63 -2.42
C GLU A 43 0.70 -4.16 -2.52
N GLU A 44 1.56 -4.82 -1.75
CA GLU A 44 1.61 -6.29 -1.71
C GLU A 44 0.37 -6.92 -1.09
N LYS A 45 -0.19 -6.32 -0.03
CA LYS A 45 -1.43 -6.80 0.62
C LYS A 45 -2.63 -6.74 -0.31
N ARG A 46 -2.69 -5.73 -1.19
CA ARG A 46 -3.76 -5.57 -2.19
C ARG A 46 -3.66 -6.57 -3.34
N LYS A 47 -2.47 -7.11 -3.63
CA LYS A 47 -2.28 -8.12 -4.67
C LYS A 47 -2.90 -9.46 -4.27
N HIS A 48 -3.42 -10.17 -5.27
CA HIS A 48 -3.85 -11.57 -5.10
C HIS A 48 -2.67 -12.44 -4.65
N LYS A 49 -2.93 -13.47 -3.83
CA LYS A 49 -1.90 -14.34 -3.23
C LYS A 49 -0.87 -14.93 -4.21
N LYS A 50 -1.27 -15.26 -5.44
CA LYS A 50 -0.37 -15.78 -6.51
C LYS A 50 0.39 -14.70 -7.28
N LYS A 51 0.02 -13.42 -7.13
CA LYS A 51 0.57 -12.26 -7.87
C LYS A 51 1.46 -11.36 -7.01
N ARG A 52 1.69 -11.74 -5.76
CA ARG A 52 2.69 -11.11 -4.88
C ARG A 52 4.11 -11.41 -5.41
N LEU A 53 5.09 -10.61 -4.99
CA LEU A 53 6.49 -10.83 -5.35
C LEU A 53 6.93 -12.24 -4.91
N VAL A 54 6.59 -12.61 -3.68
CA VAL A 54 6.71 -13.97 -3.17
C VAL A 54 5.32 -14.52 -2.85
N GLN A 55 5.05 -15.73 -3.32
CA GLN A 55 3.76 -16.37 -3.11
C GLN A 55 3.63 -16.89 -1.67
N SER A 56 2.53 -16.52 -1.01
CA SER A 56 2.21 -17.00 0.34
C SER A 56 0.70 -17.22 0.49
N PRO A 57 0.28 -18.22 1.28
CA PRO A 57 -1.14 -18.44 1.54
C PRO A 57 -1.73 -17.31 2.41
N ASN A 58 -3.04 -17.08 2.27
CA ASN A 58 -3.80 -16.16 3.15
C ASN A 58 -4.45 -16.89 4.35
N SER A 59 -4.34 -18.21 4.41
CA SER A 59 -4.88 -19.06 5.47
C SER A 59 -3.91 -19.17 6.64
N TYR A 60 -4.42 -19.45 7.83
CA TYR A 60 -3.66 -19.52 9.07
C TYR A 60 -4.33 -20.52 10.03
N PHE A 61 -3.55 -21.01 10.99
CA PHE A 61 -4.05 -21.77 12.14
C PHE A 61 -4.32 -20.80 13.29
N MET A 62 -5.38 -21.05 14.05
CA MET A 62 -5.83 -20.18 15.13
C MET A 62 -6.30 -21.02 16.31
N ASP A 63 -5.99 -20.55 17.51
CA ASP A 63 -6.29 -21.24 18.76
C ASP A 63 -7.65 -20.77 19.28
N VAL A 64 -8.64 -21.67 19.24
CA VAL A 64 -10.00 -21.37 19.72
C VAL A 64 -10.17 -21.97 21.10
N LYS A 65 -10.49 -21.12 22.07
CA LYS A 65 -10.91 -21.53 23.41
C LYS A 65 -12.37 -21.94 23.38
N CYS A 66 -12.67 -23.16 23.76
CA CYS A 66 -14.06 -23.60 23.86
C CYS A 66 -14.74 -23.00 25.10
N PRO A 67 -15.99 -22.50 24.98
CA PRO A 67 -16.72 -21.93 26.12
C PRO A 67 -17.12 -22.95 27.19
N GLY A 68 -17.19 -24.25 26.86
CA GLY A 68 -17.58 -25.30 27.82
C GLY A 68 -16.38 -25.99 28.47
N CYS A 69 -15.46 -26.50 27.66
CA CYS A 69 -14.34 -27.34 28.12
C CYS A 69 -13.09 -26.53 28.52
N TYR A 70 -13.01 -25.23 28.22
CA TYR A 70 -11.82 -24.34 28.35
C TYR A 70 -10.51 -24.85 27.71
N LYS A 71 -10.56 -26.00 27.04
CA LYS A 71 -9.46 -26.54 26.24
C LYS A 71 -9.27 -25.68 24.99
N ILE A 72 -8.02 -25.48 24.63
CA ILE A 72 -7.62 -24.80 23.40
C ILE A 72 -7.53 -25.85 22.29
N THR A 73 -8.26 -25.63 21.21
CA THR A 73 -8.18 -26.45 19.99
C THR A 73 -7.62 -25.60 18.86
N THR A 74 -6.62 -26.12 18.15
CA THR A 74 -6.07 -25.48 16.95
C THR A 74 -7.04 -25.69 15.78
N VAL A 75 -7.56 -24.61 15.22
CA VAL A 75 -8.52 -24.63 14.10
C VAL A 75 -7.90 -23.97 12.87
N PHE A 76 -8.16 -24.53 11.68
CA PHE A 76 -7.75 -23.92 10.41
C PHE A 76 -8.75 -22.85 9.98
N SER A 77 -8.28 -21.67 9.55
CA SER A 77 -9.16 -20.53 9.26
C SER A 77 -10.13 -20.73 8.10
N HIS A 78 -9.88 -21.68 7.20
CA HIS A 78 -10.77 -22.04 6.08
C HIS A 78 -11.18 -23.53 6.18
N ALA A 79 -11.55 -23.98 7.38
CA ALA A 79 -11.96 -25.35 7.62
C ALA A 79 -13.11 -25.77 6.69
N GLN A 80 -12.97 -26.94 6.06
CA GLN A 80 -13.99 -27.51 5.15
C GLN A 80 -15.01 -28.38 5.90
N THR A 81 -14.67 -28.83 7.09
CA THR A 81 -15.51 -29.66 7.96
C THR A 81 -15.91 -28.90 9.22
N VAL A 82 -16.98 -29.35 9.86
CA VAL A 82 -17.38 -28.86 11.19
C VAL A 82 -16.33 -29.33 12.20
N VAL A 83 -15.78 -28.41 12.99
CA VAL A 83 -14.77 -28.72 14.01
C VAL A 83 -15.43 -28.77 15.38
N LEU A 84 -15.14 -29.83 16.15
CA LEU A 84 -15.72 -30.09 17.48
C LEU A 84 -14.64 -29.96 18.58
N CYS A 85 -15.00 -29.51 19.80
CA CYS A 85 -14.11 -29.63 20.96
C CYS A 85 -13.93 -31.13 21.27
N VAL A 86 -12.67 -31.56 21.46
CA VAL A 86 -12.31 -32.94 21.83
C VAL A 86 -12.89 -33.34 23.19
N GLY A 87 -13.14 -32.38 24.09
CA GLY A 87 -13.62 -32.64 25.45
C GLY A 87 -15.14 -32.64 25.64
N CYS A 88 -15.87 -31.73 24.98
CA CYS A 88 -17.31 -31.55 25.20
C CYS A 88 -18.16 -31.67 23.92
N SER A 89 -17.55 -32.05 22.79
CA SER A 89 -18.20 -32.22 21.49
C SER A 89 -18.99 -31.01 20.98
N THR A 90 -18.77 -29.83 21.57
CA THR A 90 -19.38 -28.58 21.13
C THR A 90 -18.80 -28.16 19.79
N VAL A 91 -19.65 -27.67 18.89
CA VAL A 91 -19.24 -27.09 17.61
C VAL A 91 -18.43 -25.81 17.86
N LEU A 92 -17.18 -25.79 17.39
CA LEU A 92 -16.27 -24.64 17.50
C LEU A 92 -16.28 -23.77 16.25
N CYS A 93 -16.53 -24.35 15.08
CA CYS A 93 -16.71 -23.60 13.86
C CYS A 93 -17.55 -24.35 12.81
N GLN A 94 -18.23 -23.59 11.95
CA GLN A 94 -18.97 -24.07 10.79
C GLN A 94 -18.22 -23.74 9.50
N PRO A 95 -18.14 -24.68 8.54
CA PRO A 95 -17.49 -24.43 7.27
C PRO A 95 -18.30 -23.44 6.43
N THR A 96 -17.61 -22.57 5.71
CA THR A 96 -18.19 -21.66 4.72
C THR A 96 -17.37 -21.73 3.43
N GLY A 97 -17.80 -21.04 2.36
CA GLY A 97 -16.99 -20.92 1.14
C GLY A 97 -15.69 -20.11 1.33
N GLY A 98 -15.50 -19.45 2.46
CA GLY A 98 -14.35 -18.61 2.77
C GLY A 98 -13.76 -18.94 4.15
N LYS A 99 -13.68 -17.93 5.01
CA LYS A 99 -13.26 -18.15 6.40
C LYS A 99 -14.35 -18.88 7.18
N ALA A 100 -13.96 -19.88 7.96
CA ALA A 100 -14.87 -20.60 8.83
C ALA A 100 -15.56 -19.64 9.81
N ARG A 101 -16.84 -19.90 10.09
CA ARG A 101 -17.62 -19.16 11.08
C ARG A 101 -17.38 -19.77 12.44
N LEU A 102 -16.84 -19.01 13.39
CA LEU A 102 -16.67 -19.42 14.79
C LEU A 102 -18.00 -19.32 15.55
#